data_AF-A0A0T5X7V1-F1
#
_entry.id   AF-A0A0T5X7V1-F1
#
_cell.length_a   1.000
_cell.length_b   1.000
_cell.length_c   1.000
_cell.angle_alpha   90.00
_cell.angle_beta   90.00
_cell.angle_gamma   90.00
#
_symmetry.space_group_name_H-M   'P 1'
#
loop_
_entity.id
_entity.type
_entity.pdbx_description
1 polymer ?
#
loop_
_entity_poly.entity_id
_entity_poly.type
_entity_poly.pdbx_seq_one_letter_code
_entity_poly.pdbx_strand_id
1 'polypeptide(L)'
;MDTDAFTAGWTERLEIERKSRCKRMREAYIVARKCAHILYDKYRVRRVYLIGSLANPEDFHERSDIDLAVEELPSHLYFKALAELWRELPAGLELDLIPLEDVDPVFLSRILKEGVIIDD
;
A
#
# COMPACT_ATOMS: atom_id res chain seq x y z
N MET A 1 15.66 1.49 43.26
CA MET A 1 15.72 0.85 41.93
C MET A 1 15.46 1.97 40.95
N ASP A 2 16.51 2.48 40.29
CA ASP A 2 16.43 3.65 39.41
C ASP A 2 15.56 3.34 38.19
N THR A 3 14.40 3.97 38.11
CA THR A 3 13.44 3.84 37.01
C THR A 3 13.74 4.78 35.84
N ASP A 4 14.72 5.68 35.98
CA ASP A 4 14.92 6.80 35.05
C ASP A 4 15.85 6.46 33.87
N ALA A 5 16.71 5.46 34.02
CA ALA A 5 17.57 4.98 32.93
C ALA A 5 16.79 4.17 31.88
N PHE A 6 15.62 3.65 32.22
CA PHE A 6 14.77 2.86 31.34
C PHE A 6 13.78 3.72 30.54
N THR A 7 13.57 4.99 30.86
CA THR A 7 12.65 5.86 30.10
C THR A 7 13.36 6.60 28.96
N ALA A 8 14.59 7.09 29.19
CA ALA A 8 15.31 7.90 28.20
C ALA A 8 15.69 7.14 26.92
N GLY A 9 16.22 5.90 27.04
CA GLY A 9 16.58 5.08 25.88
C GLY A 9 15.37 4.56 25.09
N TRP A 10 14.19 4.49 25.72
CA TRP A 10 12.94 4.10 25.06
C TRP A 10 12.34 5.27 24.27
N THR A 11 12.42 6.50 24.77
CA THR A 11 11.91 7.68 24.05
C THR A 11 12.67 7.92 22.75
N GLU A 12 14.01 7.86 22.77
CA GLU A 12 14.83 8.06 21.57
C GLU A 12 14.59 6.96 20.51
N ARG A 13 14.46 5.71 20.95
CA ARG A 13 14.19 4.58 20.06
C ARG A 13 12.81 4.66 19.41
N LEU A 14 11.78 5.03 20.17
CA LEU A 14 10.44 5.28 19.66
C LEU A 14 10.41 6.43 18.64
N GLU A 15 11.19 7.50 18.85
CA GLU A 15 11.28 8.60 17.89
C GLU A 15 11.98 8.20 16.59
N ILE A 16 13.05 7.40 16.67
CA ILE A 16 13.76 6.87 15.50
C ILE A 16 12.83 5.94 14.70
N GLU A 17 12.17 5.00 15.38
CA GLU A 17 11.21 4.08 14.76
C GLU A 17 10.05 4.84 14.12
N ARG A 18 9.52 5.87 14.79
CA ARG A 18 8.46 6.73 14.23
C ARG A 18 8.91 7.47 12.98
N LYS A 19 10.12 8.06 12.98
CA LYS A 19 10.68 8.76 11.81
C LYS A 19 10.92 7.79 10.64
N SER A 20 11.48 6.62 10.91
CA SER A 20 11.70 5.57 9.91
C SER A 20 10.37 5.09 9.31
N ARG A 21 9.36 4.83 10.16
CA ARG A 21 8.01 4.46 9.74
C ARG A 21 7.37 5.52 8.85
N CYS A 22 7.41 6.79 9.24
CA CYS A 22 6.88 7.89 8.43
C CYS A 22 7.58 8.00 7.08
N LYS A 23 8.91 7.82 7.04
CA LYS A 23 9.67 7.85 5.78
C LYS A 23 9.27 6.69 4.87
N ARG A 24 9.18 5.47 5.41
CA ARG A 24 8.81 4.27 4.64
C ARG A 24 7.38 4.35 4.13
N MET A 25 6.44 4.83 4.95
CA MET A 25 5.05 5.05 4.57
C MET A 25 4.93 6.06 3.42
N ARG A 26 5.70 7.14 3.48
CA ARG A 26 5.73 8.15 2.40
C ARG A 26 6.27 7.57 1.10
N GLU A 27 7.34 6.78 1.17
CA GLU A 27 7.89 6.09 0.01
C GLU A 27 6.87 5.12 -0.60
N ALA A 28 6.22 4.31 0.23
CA ALA A 28 5.16 3.39 -0.19
C ALA A 28 4.01 4.14 -0.88
N TYR A 29 3.56 5.27 -0.35
CA TYR A 29 2.52 6.11 -0.97
C TYR A 29 2.92 6.65 -2.34
N ILE A 30 4.17 7.10 -2.49
CA ILE A 30 4.68 7.59 -3.78
C ILE A 30 4.70 6.47 -4.82
N VAL A 31 5.15 5.28 -4.41
CA VAL A 31 5.18 4.09 -5.27
C VAL A 31 3.77 3.64 -5.63
N ALA A 32 2.85 3.57 -4.66
CA ALA A 32 1.45 3.22 -4.88
C ALA A 32 0.79 4.14 -5.92
N ARG A 33 1.01 5.46 -5.80
CA ARG A 33 0.54 6.43 -6.79
C ARG A 33 1.13 6.23 -8.17
N LYS A 34 2.44 5.97 -8.26
CA LYS A 34 3.10 5.68 -9.54
C LYS A 34 2.52 4.42 -10.20
N CYS A 35 2.29 3.38 -9.42
CA CYS A 35 1.65 2.14 -9.87
C CYS A 35 0.20 2.39 -10.33
N ALA A 36 -0.56 3.22 -9.61
CA ALA A 36 -1.91 3.62 -10.00
C ALA A 36 -1.93 4.32 -11.37
N HIS A 37 -1.03 5.28 -11.63
CA HIS A 37 -0.94 5.94 -12.94
C HIS A 37 -0.61 4.95 -14.07
N ILE A 38 0.28 3.97 -13.84
CA ILE A 38 0.56 2.92 -14.83
C ILE A 38 -0.71 2.12 -15.15
N LEU A 39 -1.49 1.76 -14.13
CA LEU A 39 -2.74 1.03 -14.29
C LEU A 39 -3.77 1.85 -15.09
N TYR A 40 -3.94 3.14 -14.79
CA TYR A 40 -4.83 4.02 -15.54
C TYR A 40 -4.39 4.21 -17.00
N ASP A 41 -3.11 4.54 -17.22
CA ASP A 41 -2.62 4.91 -18.55
C ASP A 41 -2.50 3.72 -19.50
N LYS A 42 -1.91 2.62 -19.02
CA LYS A 42 -1.53 1.48 -19.88
C LYS A 42 -2.56 0.36 -19.86
N TYR A 43 -3.22 0.15 -18.73
CA TYR A 43 -4.18 -0.94 -18.55
C TYR A 43 -5.63 -0.46 -18.58
N ARG A 44 -5.86 0.86 -18.59
CA ARG A 44 -7.19 1.48 -18.73
C ARG A 44 -8.17 0.98 -17.67
N VAL A 45 -7.67 0.70 -16.47
CA VAL A 45 -8.52 0.39 -15.33
C VAL A 45 -9.41 1.59 -15.02
N ARG A 46 -10.60 1.36 -14.47
CA ARG A 46 -11.56 2.41 -14.20
C ARG A 46 -11.28 3.15 -12.90
N ARG A 47 -10.92 2.40 -11.86
CA ARG A 47 -10.63 2.93 -10.51
C ARG A 47 -9.52 2.10 -9.87
N VAL A 48 -8.67 2.79 -9.12
CA VAL A 48 -7.63 2.19 -8.27
C VAL A 48 -7.90 2.61 -6.82
N TYR A 49 -7.99 1.62 -5.95
CA TYR A 49 -8.20 1.76 -4.51
C TYR A 49 -6.92 1.34 -3.80
N LEU A 50 -6.43 2.19 -2.92
CA LEU A 50 -5.46 1.82 -1.91
C LEU A 50 -6.19 1.21 -0.72
N ILE A 51 -5.78 0.01 -0.31
CA ILE A 51 -6.36 -0.70 0.82
C ILE A 51 -5.27 -1.10 1.82
N GLY A 52 -5.66 -1.88 2.84
CA GLY A 52 -4.73 -2.48 3.77
C GLY A 52 -4.00 -1.47 4.65
N SER A 53 -2.81 -1.85 5.08
CA SER A 53 -2.04 -1.10 6.09
C SER A 53 -1.59 0.28 5.61
N LEU A 54 -1.46 0.49 4.29
CA LEU A 54 -1.08 1.80 3.74
C LEU A 54 -2.28 2.77 3.66
N ALA A 55 -3.52 2.26 3.64
CA ALA A 55 -4.71 3.10 3.74
C ALA A 55 -4.90 3.67 5.16
N ASN A 56 -4.43 2.97 6.20
CA ASN A 56 -4.54 3.36 7.60
C ASN A 56 -3.17 3.58 8.25
N PRO A 57 -2.74 4.83 8.53
CA PRO A 57 -1.40 5.11 9.06
C PRO A 57 -1.03 4.42 10.38
N GLU A 58 -2.01 4.02 11.18
CA GLU A 58 -1.79 3.30 12.45
C GLU A 58 -1.41 1.83 12.23
N ASP A 59 -1.85 1.23 11.12
CA ASP A 59 -1.61 -0.18 10.79
C ASP A 59 -0.30 -0.38 10.01
N PHE A 60 0.29 0.69 9.46
CA PHE A 60 1.50 0.62 8.66
C PHE A 60 2.75 0.31 9.50
N HIS A 61 3.57 -0.64 9.05
CA HIS A 61 4.86 -0.98 9.65
C HIS A 61 5.94 -1.23 8.59
N GLU A 62 7.19 -1.46 9.01
CA GLU A 62 8.34 -1.56 8.09
C GLU A 62 8.28 -2.70 7.07
N ARG A 63 7.40 -3.69 7.31
CA ARG A 63 7.18 -4.88 6.47
C ARG A 63 5.84 -4.84 5.74
N SER A 64 5.15 -3.70 5.79
CA SER A 64 3.90 -3.52 5.06
C SER A 64 4.14 -3.54 3.56
N ASP A 65 3.26 -4.23 2.88
CA ASP A 65 3.03 -4.25 1.44
C ASP A 65 2.18 -3.06 0.98
N ILE A 66 2.11 -2.89 -0.34
CA ILE A 66 1.18 -1.99 -1.00
C ILE A 66 0.04 -2.82 -1.57
N ASP A 67 -1.16 -2.66 -1.04
CA ASP A 67 -2.36 -3.31 -1.57
C ASP A 67 -3.12 -2.37 -2.52
N LEU A 68 -3.17 -2.73 -3.80
CA LEU A 68 -3.97 -2.01 -4.80
C LEU A 68 -5.11 -2.89 -5.30
N ALA A 69 -6.33 -2.44 -5.05
CA ALA A 69 -7.53 -3.01 -5.64
C ALA A 69 -7.95 -2.21 -6.89
N VAL A 70 -8.30 -2.91 -7.97
CA VAL A 70 -8.56 -2.27 -9.28
C VAL A 70 -9.87 -2.72 -9.89
N GLU A 71 -10.59 -1.80 -10.52
CA GLU A 71 -11.81 -2.07 -11.27
C GLU A 71 -11.52 -2.09 -12.77
N GLU A 72 -12.14 -3.02 -13.48
CA GLU A 72 -12.09 -3.22 -14.93
C GLU A 72 -10.69 -3.59 -15.45
N LEU A 73 -9.92 -4.39 -14.70
CA LEU A 73 -8.67 -4.99 -15.21
C LEU A 73 -8.98 -6.30 -15.95
N PRO A 74 -8.75 -6.40 -17.28
CA PRO A 74 -8.97 -7.65 -17.99
C PRO A 74 -8.06 -8.76 -17.46
N SER A 75 -8.61 -9.93 -17.12
CA SER A 75 -7.87 -11.04 -16.50
C SER A 75 -6.64 -11.50 -17.30
N HIS A 76 -6.71 -11.47 -18.64
CA HIS A 76 -5.59 -11.80 -19.52
C HIS A 76 -4.41 -10.81 -19.44
N LEU A 77 -4.62 -9.62 -18.88
CA LEU A 77 -3.59 -8.61 -18.64
C LEU A 77 -3.05 -8.63 -17.20
N TYR A 78 -3.67 -9.37 -16.29
CA TYR A 78 -3.33 -9.37 -14.87
C TYR A 78 -1.84 -9.59 -14.61
N PHE A 79 -1.29 -10.71 -15.09
CA PHE A 79 0.13 -11.02 -14.87
C PHE A 79 1.06 -10.02 -15.55
N LYS A 80 0.64 -9.43 -16.67
CA LYS A 80 1.41 -8.39 -17.36
C LYS A 80 1.43 -7.11 -16.52
N ALA A 81 0.28 -6.71 -15.95
CA ALA A 81 0.18 -5.57 -15.04
C ALA A 81 1.04 -5.79 -13.81
N LEU A 82 0.84 -6.90 -13.10
CA LEU A 82 1.57 -7.23 -11.89
C LEU A 82 3.10 -7.23 -12.11
N ALA A 83 3.57 -7.88 -13.18
CA ALA A 83 5.00 -7.90 -13.50
C ALA A 83 5.56 -6.50 -13.83
N GLU A 84 4.76 -5.63 -14.45
CA GLU A 84 5.17 -4.26 -14.72
C GLU A 84 5.22 -3.44 -13.42
N LEU A 85 4.23 -3.57 -12.53
CA LEU A 85 4.22 -2.89 -11.24
C LEU A 85 5.41 -3.30 -10.36
N TRP A 86 5.73 -4.60 -10.29
CA TRP A 86 6.87 -5.10 -9.52
C TRP A 86 8.22 -4.52 -9.98
N ARG A 87 8.36 -4.16 -11.26
CA ARG A 87 9.59 -3.53 -11.78
C ARG A 87 9.76 -2.10 -11.28
N GLU A 88 8.69 -1.46 -10.84
CA GLU A 88 8.71 -0.10 -10.33
C GLU A 88 8.92 -0.03 -8.80
N LEU A 89 8.89 -1.19 -8.12
CA LEU A 89 9.07 -1.26 -6.68
C LEU A 89 10.54 -1.12 -6.29
N PRO A 90 10.87 -0.28 -5.29
CA PRO A 90 12.20 -0.28 -4.69
C PRO A 90 12.39 -1.56 -3.85
N ALA A 91 13.65 -1.86 -3.52
CA ALA A 91 13.97 -3.06 -2.73
C ALA A 91 13.22 -3.11 -1.38
N GLY A 92 12.70 -4.29 -1.05
CA GLY A 92 12.00 -4.57 0.20
C GLY A 92 10.58 -3.99 0.29
N LEU A 93 10.02 -3.46 -0.80
CA LEU A 93 8.61 -3.13 -0.92
C LEU A 93 7.95 -4.21 -1.78
N GLU A 94 6.80 -4.68 -1.35
CA GLU A 94 5.98 -5.67 -2.03
C GLU A 94 4.65 -5.02 -2.44
N LEU A 95 4.01 -5.55 -3.47
CA LEU A 95 2.74 -5.04 -3.97
C LEU A 95 1.84 -6.19 -4.36
N ASP A 96 0.62 -6.12 -3.83
CA ASP A 96 -0.49 -6.99 -4.15
C ASP A 96 -1.49 -6.26 -5.04
N LEU A 97 -1.82 -6.88 -6.17
CA LEU A 97 -2.79 -6.38 -7.14
C LEU A 97 -4.05 -7.24 -7.07
N ILE A 98 -5.18 -6.61 -6.77
CA ILE A 98 -6.45 -7.27 -6.48
C ILE A 98 -7.51 -6.80 -7.50
N PRO A 99 -7.83 -7.60 -8.54
CA PRO A 99 -8.93 -7.30 -9.45
C PRO A 99 -10.27 -7.43 -8.72
N LEU A 100 -11.09 -6.38 -8.72
CA LEU A 100 -12.35 -6.38 -8.00
C LEU A 100 -13.38 -7.37 -8.57
N GLU A 101 -13.20 -7.81 -9.82
CA GLU A 101 -14.05 -8.78 -10.50
C GLU A 101 -13.99 -10.18 -9.89
N ASP A 102 -12.86 -10.51 -9.25
CA ASP A 102 -12.58 -11.84 -8.69
C ASP A 102 -12.72 -11.90 -7.16
N VAL A 103 -13.11 -10.78 -6.53
CA VAL A 103 -13.21 -10.63 -5.08
C VAL A 103 -14.58 -11.06 -4.57
N ASP A 104 -14.64 -11.74 -3.42
CA ASP A 104 -15.91 -12.12 -2.81
C ASP A 104 -16.76 -10.88 -2.41
N PRO A 105 -18.10 -10.99 -2.40
CA PRO A 105 -18.96 -9.82 -2.17
C PRO A 105 -18.75 -9.12 -0.82
N VAL A 106 -18.35 -9.86 0.22
CA VAL A 106 -18.12 -9.29 1.57
C VAL A 106 -16.86 -8.46 1.55
N PHE A 107 -15.78 -8.98 0.95
CA PHE A 107 -14.53 -8.25 0.85
C PHE A 107 -14.65 -7.05 -0.11
N LEU A 108 -15.34 -7.19 -1.25
CA LEU A 108 -15.63 -6.08 -2.16
C LEU A 108 -16.37 -4.94 -1.44
N SER A 109 -17.39 -5.27 -0.65
CA SER A 109 -18.14 -4.26 0.13
C SER A 109 -17.26 -3.49 1.11
N ARG A 110 -16.26 -4.17 1.71
CA ARG A 110 -15.29 -3.53 2.60
C ARG A 110 -14.35 -2.61 1.82
N ILE A 111 -13.79 -3.07 0.69
CA ILE A 111 -12.92 -2.25 -0.15
C ILE A 111 -13.63 -0.97 -0.60
N LEU A 112 -14.87 -1.08 -1.07
CA LEU A 112 -15.64 0.08 -1.54
C LEU A 112 -15.99 1.07 -0.42
N LYS A 113 -16.01 0.63 0.85
CA LYS A 113 -16.35 1.46 2.01
C LYS A 113 -15.11 2.08 2.66
N GLU A 114 -14.03 1.32 2.78
CA GLU A 114 -12.85 1.64 3.58
C GLU A 114 -11.63 2.00 2.72
N GLY A 115 -11.62 1.59 1.44
CA GLY A 115 -10.53 1.88 0.52
C GLY A 115 -10.43 3.36 0.17
N VAL A 116 -9.20 3.83 -0.02
CA VAL A 116 -8.91 5.20 -0.44
C VAL A 116 -8.73 5.22 -1.95
N ILE A 117 -9.56 5.98 -2.66
CA ILE A 117 -9.41 6.13 -4.12
C ILE A 117 -8.13 6.92 -4.41
N ILE A 118 -7.30 6.40 -5.31
CA ILE A 118 -6.18 7.14 -5.88
C ILE A 118 -6.66 7.78 -7.19
N ASP A 119 -6.69 9.10 -7.22
CA ASP A 119 -7.00 9.86 -8.42
C ASP A 119 -5.84 9.82 -9.44
N ASP A 120 -6.19 9.87 -10.72
CA ASP A 120 -5.27 10.01 -11.86
C ASP A 120 -4.84 11.47 -12.08
#